data_AF-A0A7S2TW25-F1
#
_entry.id   AF-A0A7S2TW25-F1
#
_cell.length_a   1.000
_cell.length_b   1.000
_cell.length_c   1.000
_cell.angle_alpha   90.00
_cell.angle_beta   90.00
_cell.angle_gamma   90.00
#
_symmetry.space_group_name_H-M   'P 1'
#
loop_
_entity.id
_entity.type
_entity.pdbx_description
1 polymer ?
#
loop_
_entity_poly.entity_id
_entity_poly.type
_entity_poly.pdbx_seq_one_letter_code
_entity_poly.pdbx_strand_id
1 'polypeptide(L)'
;MADLIRARANARLPPEVNRIIYVKNLPFKITAEEMYDIFGKYGAIRQIRMGNTPATVGKAFVIYEDIYDAKNAVDHLSGFNVCGRYIIVLYHQPGRMSKKQVDMKKKEENLAALKKKYGV
;
A
#
# COMPACT_ATOMS: atom_id res chain seq x y z
N MET A 1 6.11 -30.22 -28.83
CA MET A 1 5.44 -28.89 -28.76
C MET A 1 4.30 -28.85 -27.73
N ALA A 2 4.38 -29.56 -26.60
CA ALA A 2 3.35 -29.57 -25.55
C ALA A 2 3.87 -29.20 -24.15
N ASP A 3 5.19 -29.05 -23.97
CA ASP A 3 5.83 -28.78 -22.66
C ASP A 3 6.03 -27.30 -22.33
N LEU A 4 5.48 -26.37 -23.11
CA LEU A 4 5.59 -24.93 -22.83
C LEU A 4 4.34 -24.34 -22.14
N ILE A 5 3.25 -25.11 -22.00
CA ILE A 5 1.96 -24.63 -21.45
C ILE A 5 1.67 -25.26 -20.08
N ARG A 6 2.70 -25.47 -19.25
CA ARG A 6 2.49 -26.01 -17.89
C ARG A 6 3.40 -25.46 -16.80
N ALA A 7 4.08 -24.33 -17.04
CA ALA A 7 4.91 -23.67 -16.04
C ALA A 7 4.19 -22.55 -15.26
N ARG A 8 2.93 -22.23 -15.58
CA ARG A 8 2.19 -21.11 -14.96
C ARG A 8 1.36 -21.46 -13.73
N ALA A 9 1.25 -22.74 -13.34
CA ALA A 9 0.21 -23.17 -12.42
C ALA A 9 0.62 -23.38 -10.95
N ASN A 10 1.89 -23.22 -10.55
CA ASN A 10 2.28 -23.42 -9.13
C ASN A 10 3.61 -22.75 -8.72
N ALA A 11 3.88 -21.53 -9.21
CA ALA A 11 4.92 -20.72 -8.59
C ALA A 11 4.35 -20.14 -7.29
N ARG A 12 4.71 -20.73 -6.14
CA ARG A 12 4.37 -20.16 -4.82
C ARG A 12 4.84 -18.72 -4.79
N LEU A 13 3.91 -17.80 -4.60
CA LEU A 13 4.23 -16.37 -4.49
C LEU A 13 5.15 -16.14 -3.27
N PRO A 14 6.09 -15.18 -3.37
CA PRO A 14 6.92 -14.80 -2.22
C PRO A 14 6.07 -14.50 -0.98
N PRO A 15 6.55 -14.80 0.24
CA PRO A 15 5.78 -14.64 1.47
C PRO A 15 5.39 -13.19 1.78
N GLU A 16 6.01 -12.23 1.10
CA GLU A 16 5.69 -10.81 1.18
C GLU A 16 4.46 -10.39 0.35
N VAL A 17 4.04 -11.21 -0.61
CA VAL A 17 2.90 -10.91 -1.48
C VAL A 17 1.61 -11.04 -0.68
N ASN A 18 0.75 -10.05 -0.80
CA ASN A 18 -0.51 -9.96 -0.08
C ASN A 18 -1.61 -9.44 -1.01
N ARG A 19 -2.85 -9.91 -0.82
CA ARG A 19 -4.05 -9.38 -1.50
C ARG A 19 -4.32 -7.92 -1.18
N ILE A 20 -3.81 -7.47 -0.03
CA ILE A 20 -3.92 -6.10 0.41
C ILE A 20 -2.65 -5.37 -0.04
N ILE A 21 -2.84 -4.31 -0.81
CA ILE A 21 -1.78 -3.39 -1.20
C ILE A 21 -1.95 -2.06 -0.47
N TYR A 22 -0.83 -1.42 -0.19
CA TYR A 22 -0.71 -0.12 0.45
C TYR A 22 -0.18 0.88 -0.57
N VAL A 23 -0.98 1.92 -0.80
CA VAL A 23 -0.69 2.98 -1.76
C VAL A 23 -0.29 4.22 -1.00
N LYS A 24 0.79 4.88 -1.45
CA LYS A 24 1.29 6.14 -0.89
C LYS A 24 1.45 7.17 -2.00
N ASN A 25 1.55 8.44 -1.57
CA ASN A 25 1.76 9.59 -2.44
C ASN A 25 0.61 9.80 -3.43
N LEU A 26 -0.61 9.41 -3.04
CA LEU A 26 -1.80 9.70 -3.82
C LEU A 26 -2.08 11.20 -3.82
N PRO A 27 -2.58 11.78 -4.93
CA PRO A 27 -3.11 13.13 -4.95
C PRO A 27 -4.20 13.30 -3.88
N PHE A 28 -4.16 14.41 -3.14
CA PHE A 28 -5.14 14.66 -2.08
C PHE A 28 -6.59 14.84 -2.58
N LYS A 29 -6.75 15.12 -3.87
CA LYS A 29 -8.06 15.30 -4.51
C LYS A 29 -8.55 14.04 -5.24
N ILE A 30 -7.84 12.91 -5.15
CA ILE A 30 -8.24 11.70 -5.88
C ILE A 30 -9.58 11.19 -5.35
N THR A 31 -10.49 10.82 -6.25
CA THR A 31 -11.80 10.30 -5.87
C THR A 31 -11.78 8.78 -5.72
N ALA A 32 -12.80 8.23 -5.07
CA ALA A 32 -12.94 6.78 -4.97
C ALA A 32 -13.13 6.14 -6.36
N GLU A 33 -13.88 6.81 -7.25
CA GLU A 33 -14.13 6.36 -8.63
C GLU A 33 -12.82 6.24 -9.42
N GLU A 34 -11.94 7.26 -9.36
CA GLU A 34 -10.62 7.20 -10.00
C GLU A 34 -9.77 6.05 -9.45
N MET A 35 -9.86 5.78 -8.15
CA MET A 35 -9.17 4.63 -7.55
C MET A 35 -9.70 3.31 -8.10
N TYR A 36 -11.02 3.15 -8.25
CA TYR A 36 -11.59 1.95 -8.89
C TYR A 36 -11.18 1.84 -10.36
N ASP A 37 -11.12 2.94 -11.11
CA ASP A 37 -10.72 2.94 -12.52
C ASP A 37 -9.23 2.58 -12.73
N ILE A 38 -8.35 3.07 -11.85
CA ILE A 38 -6.91 2.77 -11.94
C ILE A 38 -6.64 1.34 -11.49
N PHE A 39 -7.12 0.95 -10.31
CA PHE A 39 -6.78 -0.34 -9.70
C PHE A 39 -7.63 -1.49 -10.26
N GLY A 40 -8.85 -1.21 -10.74
CA GLY A 40 -9.77 -2.22 -11.26
C GLY A 40 -9.33 -2.83 -12.59
N LYS A 41 -8.46 -2.14 -13.33
CA LYS A 41 -7.82 -2.66 -14.56
C LYS A 41 -6.97 -3.91 -14.33
N TYR A 42 -6.52 -4.13 -13.10
CA TYR A 42 -5.63 -5.23 -12.74
C TYR A 42 -6.35 -6.42 -12.12
N GLY A 43 -7.60 -6.25 -11.71
CA GLY A 43 -8.38 -7.32 -11.07
C GLY A 43 -9.58 -6.83 -10.27
N ALA A 44 -10.34 -7.78 -9.74
CA ALA A 44 -11.54 -7.50 -8.96
C ALA A 44 -11.18 -6.92 -7.59
N ILE A 45 -11.67 -5.73 -7.31
CA ILE A 45 -11.46 -5.03 -6.04
C ILE A 45 -12.56 -5.41 -5.06
N ARG A 46 -12.16 -5.92 -3.90
CA ARG A 46 -13.05 -6.20 -2.78
C ARG A 46 -13.40 -4.95 -1.99
N GLN A 47 -12.40 -4.11 -1.71
CA GLN A 47 -12.59 -2.88 -0.95
C GLN A 47 -11.42 -1.90 -1.14
N ILE A 48 -11.73 -0.60 -1.20
CA ILE A 48 -10.73 0.49 -1.10
C ILE A 48 -10.98 1.26 0.20
N ARG A 49 -9.91 1.50 0.98
CA ARG A 49 -9.94 2.34 2.19
C ARG A 49 -8.97 3.49 2.02
N MET A 50 -9.51 4.70 1.85
CA MET A 50 -8.72 5.92 1.74
C MET A 50 -8.49 6.53 3.12
N GLY A 51 -7.29 7.06 3.36
CA GLY A 51 -6.97 7.79 4.58
C GLY A 51 -7.65 9.16 4.59
N ASN A 52 -8.37 9.46 5.67
CA ASN A 52 -9.14 10.71 5.84
C ASN A 52 -8.56 11.65 6.90
N THR A 53 -7.55 11.22 7.66
CA THR A 53 -6.91 12.05 8.69
C THR A 53 -5.68 12.77 8.14
N PRO A 54 -5.22 13.89 8.73
CA PRO A 54 -4.01 14.59 8.29
C PRO A 54 -2.77 13.67 8.24
N ALA A 55 -2.72 12.68 9.14
CA ALA A 55 -1.64 11.70 9.17
C ALA A 55 -1.76 10.62 8.07
N THR A 56 -2.96 10.37 7.54
CA THR A 56 -3.26 9.29 6.58
C THR A 56 -3.63 9.76 5.18
N VAL A 57 -3.87 11.06 4.98
CA VAL A 57 -4.21 11.66 3.69
C VAL A 57 -3.11 11.36 2.66
N GLY A 58 -3.51 11.07 1.41
CA GLY A 58 -2.59 10.64 0.36
C GLY A 58 -2.09 9.20 0.50
N LYS A 59 -2.71 8.40 1.38
CA LYS A 59 -2.49 6.96 1.51
C LYS A 59 -3.80 6.21 1.38
N ALA A 60 -3.74 5.00 0.86
CA ALA A 60 -4.90 4.12 0.77
C ALA A 60 -4.50 2.66 0.92
N PHE A 61 -5.47 1.82 1.29
CA PHE A 61 -5.39 0.37 1.17
C PHE A 61 -6.36 -0.07 0.09
N VAL A 62 -5.87 -0.89 -0.84
CA VAL A 62 -6.71 -1.55 -1.84
C VAL A 62 -6.64 -3.05 -1.57
N ILE A 63 -7.81 -3.68 -1.49
CA ILE A 63 -7.96 -5.09 -1.18
C ILE A 63 -8.51 -5.75 -2.44
N TYR A 64 -7.73 -6.63 -3.04
CA TYR A 64 -8.17 -7.45 -4.17
C TYR A 64 -8.82 -8.75 -3.69
N GLU A 65 -9.69 -9.33 -4.53
CA GLU A 65 -10.22 -10.67 -4.32
C GLU A 65 -9.11 -11.73 -4.49
N ASP A 66 -8.29 -11.59 -5.53
CA ASP A 66 -7.17 -12.48 -5.86
C ASP A 66 -5.80 -11.88 -5.48
N ILE A 67 -4.86 -12.75 -5.09
CA ILE A 67 -3.47 -12.39 -4.74
C ILE A 67 -2.61 -12.12 -5.98
N TYR A 68 -2.88 -12.80 -7.10
CA TYR A 68 -2.17 -12.59 -8.36
C TYR A 68 -2.53 -11.23 -8.98
N ASP A 69 -3.77 -10.77 -8.83
CA ASP A 69 -4.22 -9.44 -9.24
C ASP A 69 -3.49 -8.34 -8.45
N ALA A 70 -3.39 -8.52 -7.13
CA ALA A 70 -2.62 -7.62 -6.27
C ALA A 70 -1.15 -7.56 -6.67
N LYS A 71 -0.54 -8.70 -7.02
CA LYS A 71 0.82 -8.73 -7.55
C LYS A 71 0.95 -7.96 -8.85
N ASN A 72 0.02 -8.20 -9.77
CA ASN A 72 0.01 -7.51 -11.06
C ASN A 72 -0.11 -5.99 -10.89
N ALA A 73 -0.96 -5.55 -9.97
CA ALA A 73 -1.11 -4.14 -9.62
C ALA A 73 0.17 -3.54 -9.05
N VAL A 74 0.86 -4.22 -8.13
CA VAL A 74 2.14 -3.73 -7.56
C VAL A 74 3.21 -3.57 -8.63
N ASP A 75 3.36 -4.57 -9.51
CA ASP A 75 4.41 -4.60 -10.52
C ASP A 75 4.25 -3.47 -11.56
N HIS A 76 3.02 -3.07 -11.86
CA HIS A 76 2.74 -2.08 -12.94
C HIS A 76 2.38 -0.68 -12.43
N LEU A 77 1.76 -0.55 -11.25
CA LEU A 77 1.34 0.76 -10.73
C LEU A 77 2.38 1.44 -9.85
N SER A 78 3.41 0.73 -9.41
CA SER A 78 4.51 1.37 -8.67
C SER A 78 5.26 2.34 -9.59
N GLY A 79 5.26 3.62 -9.23
CA GLY A 79 5.82 4.67 -10.09
C GLY A 79 4.87 5.16 -11.20
N PHE A 80 3.59 4.81 -11.15
CA PHE A 80 2.60 5.33 -12.10
C PHE A 80 2.28 6.80 -11.79
N ASN A 81 2.17 7.64 -12.82
CA ASN A 81 1.86 9.05 -12.65
C ASN A 81 0.33 9.26 -12.57
N VAL A 82 -0.14 9.71 -11.41
CA VAL A 82 -1.53 10.09 -11.17
C VAL A 82 -1.57 11.58 -10.86
N CYS A 83 -2.16 12.38 -11.76
CA CYS A 83 -2.33 13.83 -11.61
C CYS A 83 -1.03 14.57 -11.22
N GLY A 84 0.10 14.21 -11.84
CA GLY A 84 1.41 14.83 -11.59
C GLY A 84 2.15 14.28 -10.37
N ARG A 85 1.65 13.19 -9.76
CA ARG A 85 2.32 12.50 -8.65
C ARG A 85 2.59 11.05 -9.00
N TYR A 86 3.83 10.62 -8.80
CA TYR A 86 4.22 9.23 -8.92
C TYR A 86 3.79 8.46 -7.67
N ILE A 87 2.83 7.57 -7.81
CA ILE A 87 2.30 6.78 -6.70
C ILE A 87 3.26 5.66 -6.35
N ILE A 88 3.27 5.27 -5.07
CA ILE A 88 4.09 4.16 -4.59
C ILE A 88 3.13 3.08 -4.12
N VAL A 89 3.24 1.88 -4.70
CA VAL A 89 2.40 0.73 -4.37
C VAL A 89 3.27 -0.35 -3.73
N LEU A 90 2.87 -0.80 -2.54
CA LEU A 90 3.61 -1.77 -1.73
C LEU A 90 2.67 -2.87 -1.25
N TYR A 91 3.16 -4.09 -1.03
CA TYR A 91 2.37 -5.09 -0.33
C TYR A 91 2.11 -4.67 1.13
N HIS A 92 0.92 -4.98 1.64
CA HIS A 92 0.60 -4.76 3.04
C HIS A 92 1.40 -5.71 3.95
N GLN A 93 2.24 -5.12 4.80
CA GLN A 93 3.03 -5.83 5.80
C GLN A 93 2.56 -5.48 7.21
N PRO A 94 1.66 -6.28 7.83
CA PRO A 94 1.09 -5.97 9.15
C PRO A 94 2.17 -5.92 10.24
N GLY A 95 3.15 -6.84 10.19
CA GLY A 95 4.24 -6.90 11.17
C GLY A 95 5.19 -5.70 11.15
N ARG A 96 5.42 -5.09 9.97
CA ARG A 96 6.26 -3.87 9.87
C ARG A 96 5.53 -2.62 10.33
N MET A 97 4.21 -2.54 10.11
CA MET A 97 3.43 -1.34 10.43
C MET A 97 3.20 -1.19 11.95
N SER A 98 2.91 -2.28 12.65
CA SER A 98 2.76 -2.28 14.12
C SER A 98 4.06 -1.90 14.81
N LYS A 99 5.20 -2.47 14.38
CA LYS A 99 6.52 -2.17 14.94
C LYS A 99 6.89 -0.70 14.75
N LYS A 100 6.59 -0.12 13.59
CA LYS A 100 6.88 1.29 13.28
C LYS A 100 6.02 2.26 14.10
N GLN A 101 4.76 1.93 14.39
CA GLN A 101 3.90 2.75 15.25
C GLN A 101 4.41 2.77 16.70
N VAL A 102 4.78 1.60 17.24
CA VAL A 102 5.35 1.50 18.59
C VAL A 102 6.65 2.31 18.71
N ASP A 103 7.54 2.21 17.72
CA ASP A 103 8.80 2.94 17.69
C ASP A 103 8.61 4.46 17.63
N MET A 104 7.65 4.92 16.81
CA MET A 104 7.33 6.35 16.68
C MET A 104 6.74 6.92 17.97
N LYS A 105 5.84 6.19 18.64
CA LYS A 105 5.28 6.62 19.93
C LYS A 105 6.38 6.77 20.99
N LYS A 106 7.31 5.82 21.04
CA LYS A 106 8.45 5.84 21.96
C LYS A 106 9.39 7.02 21.71
N LYS A 107 9.61 7.38 20.44
CA LYS A 107 10.38 8.58 20.06
C LYS A 107 9.67 9.87 20.46
N GLU A 108 8.36 9.92 20.29
CA GLU A 108 7.54 11.08 20.65
C GLU A 108 7.54 11.30 22.18
N GLU A 109 7.39 10.24 22.96
CA GLU A 109 7.52 10.25 24.43
C GLU A 109 8.92 10.71 24.88
N ASN A 110 9.97 10.19 24.25
CA ASN A 110 11.35 10.58 24.58
C ASN A 110 11.63 12.05 24.22
N LEU A 111 11.11 12.52 23.08
CA LEU A 111 11.23 13.92 22.67
C LEU A 111 10.46 14.86 23.59
N ALA A 112 9.25 14.48 24.01
CA ALA A 112 8.46 15.23 24.98
C ALA A 112 9.17 15.30 26.35
N ALA A 113 9.78 14.20 26.79
CA ALA A 113 10.60 14.17 28.00
C ALA A 113 11.84 15.05 27.90
N LEU A 114 12.54 15.05 26.76
CA LEU A 114 13.68 15.94 26.50
C LEU A 114 13.26 17.41 26.53
N LYS A 115 12.20 17.77 25.81
CA LYS A 115 11.65 19.13 25.79
C LYS A 115 11.30 19.63 27.19
N LYS A 116 10.63 18.79 27.98
CA LYS A 116 10.31 19.08 29.39
C LYS A 116 11.55 19.22 30.27
N LYS A 117 12.59 18.40 30.03
CA LYS A 117 13.86 18.42 30.78
C LYS A 117 14.71 19.66 30.47
N TYR A 118 14.68 20.12 29.23
CA TYR A 118 15.48 21.26 28.76
C TYR A 118 14.68 22.58 28.66
N GLY A 119 13.40 22.57 29.03
CA GLY A 119 12.57 23.78 29.14
C GLY A 119 12.29 24.48 27.81
N VAL A 120 12.14 23.71 26.73
CA VAL A 120 11.86 24.21 25.35
C VAL A 120 10.59 23.63 24.78
#